data_AF-K1YTU7-F1
#
_entry.id   AF-K1YTU7-F1
#
_cell.length_a   1.000
_cell.length_b   1.000
_cell.length_c   1.000
_cell.angle_alpha   90.00
_cell.angle_beta   90.00
_cell.angle_gamma   90.00
#
_symmetry.space_group_name_H-M   'P 1'
#
loop_
_entity.id
_entity.type
_entity.pdbx_description
1 polymer ?
#
loop_
_entity_poly.entity_id
_entity_poly.type
_entity_poly.pdbx_seq_one_letter_code
_entity_poly.pdbx_strand_id
1 'polypeptide(L)' 'MNEIEKILNSLDPEEAATQTAAALKQLLPLLGEEGRNRFIMDLLGETGQDKISSMVHL' A
#
# COMPACT_ATOMS: atom_id res chain seq x y z
N MET A 1 -12.24 -10.94 2.63
CA MET A 1 -10.79 -11.07 2.84
C MET A 1 -10.20 -11.73 1.61
N ASN A 2 -9.35 -11.00 0.89
CA ASN A 2 -8.66 -11.50 -0.30
C ASN A 2 -7.66 -12.60 0.11
N GLU A 3 -7.32 -13.51 -0.81
CA GLU A 3 -6.35 -14.59 -0.56
C GLU A 3 -4.98 -14.03 -0.12
N ILE A 4 -4.57 -12.86 -0.65
CA ILE A 4 -3.35 -12.17 -0.22
C ILE A 4 -3.42 -11.77 1.26
N GLU A 5 -4.56 -11.22 1.71
CA GLU A 5 -4.75 -10.82 3.11
C GLU A 5 -4.74 -12.04 4.04
N LYS A 6 -5.32 -13.17 3.61
CA LYS A 6 -5.26 -14.42 4.38
C LYS A 6 -3.84 -14.92 4.57
N ILE A 7 -3.02 -14.87 3.51
CA ILE A 7 -1.62 -15.27 3.56
C ILE A 7 -0.86 -14.34 4.51
N LEU A 8 -0.98 -13.01 4.33
CA LEU A 8 -0.28 -12.04 5.16
C LEU A 8 -0.68 -12.13 6.64
N ASN A 9 -1.96 -12.37 6.95
CA ASN A 9 -2.44 -12.53 8.32
C ASN A 9 -2.08 -13.88 8.97
N SER A 10 -1.58 -14.84 8.19
CA SER A 10 -1.08 -16.12 8.69
C SER A 10 0.41 -16.11 9.03
N LEU A 11 1.13 -15.06 8.65
CA LEU A 11 2.57 -14.89 8.88
C LEU A 11 2.82 -14.03 10.12
N ASP A 12 4.01 -14.18 10.69
CA ASP A 12 4.52 -13.21 11.66
C ASP A 12 4.59 -11.81 11.02
N PRO A 13 4.26 -10.72 11.74
CA PRO A 13 4.19 -9.38 11.17
C PRO A 13 5.47 -8.91 10.46
N GLU A 14 6.63 -9.24 11.02
CA GLU A 14 7.92 -8.90 10.41
C GLU A 14 8.18 -9.69 9.12
N GLU A 15 7.76 -10.94 9.08
CA GLU A 15 7.87 -11.79 7.90
C GLU A 15 6.91 -11.32 6.81
N ALA A 16 5.65 -11.02 7.16
CA ALA A 16 4.67 -10.45 6.25
C ALA A 16 5.16 -9.14 5.62
N ALA A 17 5.75 -8.25 6.43
CA ALA A 17 6.31 -6.99 5.95
C ALA A 17 7.51 -7.22 5.00
N THR A 18 8.39 -8.17 5.34
CA THR A 18 9.56 -8.51 4.52
C THR A 18 9.16 -9.08 3.16
N GLN A 19 8.22 -10.03 3.15
CA GLN A 19 7.72 -10.63 1.92
C GLN A 19 6.97 -9.61 1.04
N THR A 20 6.16 -8.75 1.66
CA THR A 20 5.47 -7.66 0.95
C THR A 20 6.47 -6.69 0.32
N ALA A 21 7.51 -6.28 1.06
CA ALA A 21 8.55 -5.40 0.53
C ALA A 21 9.31 -6.03 -0.65
N ALA A 22 9.57 -7.33 -0.62
CA ALA A 22 10.20 -8.05 -1.73
C ALA A 22 9.33 -8.02 -2.99
N ALA A 23 8.02 -8.27 -2.86
CA ALA A 23 7.08 -8.19 -3.97
C ALA A 23 6.98 -6.76 -4.53
N LEU A 24 6.90 -5.74 -3.67
CA LEU A 24 6.84 -4.34 -4.09
C LEU A 24 8.09 -3.89 -4.85
N LYS A 25 9.29 -4.35 -4.45
CA LYS A 25 10.53 -4.09 -5.18
C LYS A 25 10.50 -4.58 -6.63
N GLN A 26 9.75 -5.63 -6.93
CA GLN A 26 9.59 -6.15 -8.29
C GLN A 26 8.50 -5.41 -9.07
N LEU A 27 7.44 -4.94 -8.39
CA LEU A 27 6.30 -4.27 -9.03
C LEU A 27 6.57 -2.79 -9.30
N LEU A 28 7.23 -2.06 -8.39
CA LEU A 28 7.48 -0.62 -8.52
C LEU A 28 8.22 -0.20 -9.80
N PRO A 29 9.19 -0.98 -10.32
CA PRO A 29 9.80 -0.73 -11.62
C PRO A 29 8.82 -0.71 -12.79
N LEU A 30 7.71 -1.46 -12.70
CA LEU A 30 6.76 -1.68 -13.79
C LEU A 30 5.67 -0.60 -13.88
N LEU A 31 5.48 0.20 -12.83
CA LEU A 31 4.38 1.18 -12.71
C LEU A 31 4.59 2.49 -13.49
N GLY A 32 5.73 2.65 -14.17
CA GLY A 32 6.15 3.95 -14.70
C GLY A 32 6.42 4.97 -13.58
N GLU A 33 6.91 6.16 -13.95
CA GLU A 33 7.31 7.18 -12.98
C GLU A 33 6.12 7.74 -12.19
N GLU A 34 5.04 8.12 -12.88
CA GLU A 34 3.82 8.68 -12.26
C GLU A 34 3.13 7.65 -11.35
N GLY A 35 3.03 6.40 -11.80
CA GLY A 35 2.40 5.32 -11.03
C GLY A 35 3.18 4.97 -9.78
N ARG A 36 4.51 4.98 -9.85
CA ARG A 36 5.37 4.79 -8.67
C ARG A 36 5.22 5.93 -7.66
N ASN A 37 5.26 7.18 -8.11
CA ASN A 37 5.14 8.34 -7.22
C ASN A 37 3.79 8.35 -6.49
N ARG A 38 2.69 8.07 -7.20
CA ARG A 38 1.36 7.92 -6.59
C ARG A 38 1.33 6.81 -5.55
N PHE A 39 1.83 5.63 -5.91
CA PHE A 39 1.86 4.48 -5.00
C PHE A 39 2.63 4.77 -3.70
N ILE A 40 3.78 5.43 -3.79
CA ILE A 40 4.58 5.78 -2.60
C ILE A 40 3.86 6.82 -1.73
N MET A 41 3.20 7.81 -2.33
CA MET A 41 2.40 8.80 -1.58
C MET A 41 1.23 8.15 -0.86
N ASP A 42 0.52 7.23 -1.52
CA ASP A 42 -0.60 6.48 -0.92
C ASP A 42 -0.12 5.55 0.20
N LEU A 43 1.04 4.90 0.02
CA LEU A 43 1.63 3.97 1.00
C LEU A 43 2.12 4.67 2.28
N LEU A 44 2.74 5.85 2.14
CA LEU A 44 3.22 6.63 3.28
C LEU A 44 2.08 7.33 4.02
N GLY A 45 0.89 7.39 3.41
CA GLY A 45 -0.26 8.15 3.87
C GLY A 45 -0.03 9.65 3.74
N GLU A 46 -1.11 10.41 3.49
CA GLU A 46 -1.08 11.85 3.76
C GLU A 46 -0.66 12.04 5.21
N THR A 47 0.56 12.54 5.45
CA THR A 47 0.99 13.10 6.72
C THR A 47 0.29 14.45 6.93
N GLY A 48 -1.04 14.41 6.89
CA GLY A 48 -1.93 15.55 6.72
C GLY A 48 -3.39 15.17 6.93
N GLN A 49 -3.67 14.48 8.04
CA GLN A 49 -4.90 14.60 8.84
C GLN A 49 -6.24 14.86 8.11
N ASP A 50 -7.16 13.91 8.27
CA ASP A 50 -8.57 14.19 8.60
C ASP A 50 -9.53 14.85 7.59
N LYS A 51 -9.13 15.35 6.40
CA LYS A 51 -10.04 16.24 5.63
C LYS A 51 -10.82 15.70 4.42
N ILE A 52 -10.61 14.48 3.95
CA ILE A 52 -11.40 13.93 2.82
C ILE A 52 -12.45 12.90 3.29
N SER A 53 -12.84 12.95 4.57
CA SER A 53 -14.10 12.34 5.01
C SER A 53 -15.33 13.21 4.69
N SER A 54 -15.17 14.43 4.13
CA SER A 54 -16.26 15.42 4.04
C SER A 54 -16.66 15.87 2.62
N MET A 55 -16.09 15.32 1.53
CA MET A 55 -16.42 15.79 0.16
C MET A 55 -16.93 14.70 -0.79
N VAL A 56 -17.59 13.66 -0.28
CA VAL A 56 -18.55 12.85 -1.08
C VAL A 56 -19.79 12.59 -0.23
N HIS A 57 -20.47 13.67 0.12
CA HIS A 57 -21.91 13.63 0.33
C HIS A 57 -22.49 14.87 -0.35
N LEU A 58 -22.84 14.69 -1.63
CA LEU A 58 -23.95 15.31 -2.36
C LEU A 58 -23.98 14.73 -3.78
#